data_AF-A0A367HS63-F1
#
_entry.id   AF-A0A367HS63-F1
#
_cell.length_a   1.000
_cell.length_b   1.000
_cell.length_c   1.000
_cell.angle_alpha   90.00
_cell.angle_beta   90.00
_cell.angle_gamma   90.00
#
_symmetry.space_group_name_H-M   'P 1'
#
loop_
_entity.id
_entity.type
_entity.pdbx_description
1 polymer ?
#
loop_
_entity_poly.entity_id
_entity_poly.type
_entity_poly.pdbx_seq_one_letter_code
_entity_poly.pdbx_strand_id
1 'polypeptide(L)' 'MSADKKARVKTEQAKGKVKEALGRVTGNERLTAEGRIDQVKGETREEREKANEAYKH' A
#
# COMPACT_ATOMS: atom_id res chain seq x y z
N MET A 1 10.73 5.53 14.64
CA MET A 1 10.26 5.74 13.24
C MET A 1 9.07 6.70 13.26
N SER A 2 9.10 7.80 12.49
CA SER A 2 8.12 8.90 12.54
C SER A 2 6.71 8.46 12.13
N ALA A 3 5.70 8.89 12.88
CA ALA A 3 4.28 8.60 12.66
C ALA A 3 3.80 8.91 11.22
N ASP A 4 4.43 9.87 10.56
CA ASP A 4 4.17 10.28 9.18
C ASP A 4 4.38 9.17 8.15
N LYS A 5 5.37 8.28 8.38
CA LYS A 5 5.62 7.15 7.47
C LYS A 5 4.52 6.09 7.57
N LYS A 6 4.12 5.73 8.79
CA LYS A 6 3.00 4.78 9.01
C LYS A 6 1.69 5.34 8.47
N ALA A 7 1.45 6.64 8.66
CA ALA A 7 0.29 7.32 8.09
C ALA A 7 0.30 7.28 6.55
N ARG A 8 1.44 7.58 5.91
CA ARG A 8 1.58 7.49 4.45
C ARG A 8 1.35 6.08 3.92
N VAL A 9 1.90 5.05 4.55
CA VAL A 9 1.72 3.65 4.11
C VAL A 9 0.25 3.24 4.16
N LYS A 10 -0.45 3.57 5.25
CA LYS A 10 -1.90 3.32 5.37
C LYS A 10 -2.71 4.09 4.32
N THR A 11 -2.34 5.34 4.05
CA THR A 11 -3.00 6.16 3.02
C THR A 11 -2.77 5.59 1.62
N GLU A 12 -1.56 5.10 1.30
CA GLU A 12 -1.26 4.44 0.02
C GLU A 12 -2.06 3.14 -0.15
N GLN A 13 -2.16 2.31 0.90
CA GLN A 13 -3.00 1.11 0.89
C GLN A 13 -4.49 1.44 0.68
N ALA A 14 -5.01 2.45 1.37
CA ALA A 14 -6.39 2.90 1.21
C ALA A 14 -6.65 3.40 -0.23
N LYS A 15 -5.74 4.18 -0.78
CA LYS A 15 -5.81 4.66 -2.17
C LYS A 15 -5.78 3.51 -3.17
N GLY A 16 -4.95 2.49 -2.93
CA GLY A 16 -4.90 1.28 -3.74
C GLY A 16 -6.23 0.52 -3.77
N LYS A 17 -6.86 0.34 -2.59
CA LYS A 17 -8.20 -0.28 -2.50
C LYS A 17 -9.28 0.50 -3.24
N VAL A 18 -9.23 1.83 -3.16
CA VAL A 18 -10.17 2.70 -3.88
C VAL A 18 -9.98 2.56 -5.40
N LYS A 19 -8.74 2.60 -5.89
CA LYS A 19 -8.46 2.38 -7.32
C LYS A 19 -8.91 1.00 -7.79
N GLU A 20 -8.72 -0.03 -6.97
CA GLU A 20 -9.16 -1.38 -7.29
C GLU A 20 -10.68 -1.48 -7.39
N ALA A 21 -11.39 -0.92 -6.41
CA ALA A 21 -12.84 -0.91 -6.39
C ALA A 21 -13.41 -0.11 -7.57
N LEU A 22 -12.88 1.10 -7.81
CA LEU A 22 -13.27 1.93 -8.95
C LEU A 22 -12.96 1.24 -10.28
N GLY A 23 -11.82 0.56 -10.39
CA GLY A 23 -11.43 -0.18 -11.58
C GLY A 23 -12.39 -1.33 -11.87
N ARG A 24 -12.77 -2.08 -10.83
CA ARG A 24 -13.79 -3.14 -10.96
C ARG A 24 -15.16 -2.60 -11.34
N VAL A 25 -15.59 -1.49 -10.73
CA VAL A 25 -16.91 -0.87 -11.02
C VAL A 25 -16.96 -0.30 -12.43
N THR A 26 -15.88 0.33 -12.89
CA THR A 26 -15.81 0.96 -14.21
C THR A 26 -15.35 0.02 -15.34
N GLY A 27 -15.01 -1.24 -15.02
CA GLY A 27 -14.42 -2.18 -15.97
C GLY A 27 -13.00 -1.81 -16.42
N ASN A 28 -12.31 -0.93 -15.69
CA ASN A 28 -10.95 -0.49 -16.01
C ASN A 28 -9.91 -1.39 -15.34
N GLU A 29 -9.38 -2.33 -16.12
CA GLU A 29 -8.36 -3.29 -15.68
C GLU A 29 -7.07 -2.61 -15.23
N ARG A 30 -6.67 -1.51 -15.89
CA ARG A 30 -5.47 -0.76 -15.52
C ARG A 30 -5.60 -0.15 -14.13
N LEU A 31 -6.75 0.47 -13.84
CA LEU A 31 -7.02 1.04 -12.52
C LEU A 31 -7.04 -0.05 -11.43
N THR A 32 -7.58 -1.23 -11.77
CA THR A 32 -7.59 -2.40 -10.90
C THR A 32 -6.16 -2.89 -10.60
N ALA A 33 -5.34 -3.01 -11.64
CA ALA A 33 -3.94 -3.42 -11.51
C ALA A 33 -3.11 -2.41 -10.70
N GLU A 34 -3.26 -1.11 -10.96
CA GLU A 34 -2.60 -0.06 -10.17
C GLU A 34 -3.00 -0.13 -8.70
N GLY A 35 -4.29 -0.36 -8.41
CA GLY A 35 -4.78 -0.50 -7.05
C GLY A 35 -4.18 -1.69 -6.28
N ARG A 36 -3.95 -2.81 -6.97
CA ARG A 36 -3.27 -3.98 -6.39
C ARG A 36 -1.77 -3.75 -6.19
N ILE A 37 -1.11 -3.11 -7.15
CA ILE A 37 0.33 -2.79 -7.05
C ILE A 37 0.58 -1.85 -5.87
N ASP A 38 -0.26 -0.81 -5.69
CA ASP A 38 -0.13 0.14 -4.59
C ASP A 38 -0.31 -0.54 -3.22
N GLN A 39 -1.21 -1.53 -3.11
CA GLN A 39 -1.40 -2.33 -1.89
C GLN A 39 -0.18 -3.19 -1.56
N VAL A 40 0.30 -3.98 -2.52
CA VAL A 40 1.46 -4.88 -2.34
C VAL A 40 2.71 -4.09 -1.97
N LYS A 41 2.94 -2.95 -2.64
CA LYS A 41 4.09 -2.09 -2.37
C LYS A 41 4.05 -1.51 -0.95
N GLY A 42 2.86 -1.20 -0.44
CA GLY A 42 2.64 -0.76 0.94
C GLY A 42 2.97 -1.86 1.96
N GLU A 43 2.48 -3.08 1.75
CA GLU A 43 2.73 -4.24 2.62
C GLU A 43 4.22 -4.61 2.67
N THR A 44 4.87 -4.73 1.51
CA THR A 44 6.31 -5.03 1.44
C THR A 44 7.15 -3.97 2.16
N ARG A 45 6.73 -2.70 2.11
CA ARG A 45 7.43 -1.61 2.80
C ARG A 45 7.26 -1.69 4.32
N GLU A 46 6.06 -2.05 4.78
CA GLU A 46 5.77 -2.24 6.20
C GLU A 46 6.55 -3.45 6.77
N GLU A 47 6.58 -4.56 6.06
CA GLU A 47 7.35 -5.75 6.45
C GLU A 47 8.85 -5.49 6.45
N ARG A 48 9.38 -4.80 5.42
CA ARG A 48 10.79 -4.38 5.39
C ARG A 48 11.14 -3.44 6.54
N GLU A 49 10.27 -2.49 6.89
CA GLU A 49 10.54 -1.59 8.02
C GLU A 49 10.50 -2.34 9.34
N LYS A 50 9.53 -3.23 9.55
CA LYS A 50 9.48 -4.09 10.76
C LYS A 50 10.71 -4.98 10.88
N ALA A 51 11.14 -5.62 9.79
CA ALA A 51 12.34 -6.46 9.78
C ALA A 51 13.61 -5.65 10.11
N ASN A 52 13.77 -4.45 9.52
CA ASN A 52 14.90 -3.58 9.84
C ASN A 52 14.86 -3.04 11.28
N GLU A 53 13.68 -2.78 11.83
CA GLU A 53 13.51 -2.37 13.22
C GLU A 53 13.86 -3.50 14.20
N ALA A 54 13.45 -4.74 13.88
CA ALA A 54 13.80 -5.93 14.64
C ALA A 54 15.31 -6.27 14.60
N TYR A 55 15.98 -6.00 13.47
CA TYR A 55 17.43 -6.19 13.32
C TYR A 55 18.29 -5.07 13.92
N LYS A 56 17.69 -3.91 14.24
CA LYS A 56 18.40 -2.76 14.84
C LYS A 56 18.42 -2.79 16.38
N HIS A 57 17.92 -3.86 16.98
CA HIS A 57 17.88 -4.04 18.44
C HIS A 57 18.93 -5.03 18.91
#